data_AF-A0A3B7L5L4-F1
#
_entry.id   AF-A0A3B7L5L4-F1
#
_cell.length_a   1.000
_cell.length_b   1.000
_cell.length_c   1.000
_cell.angle_alpha   90.00
_cell.angle_beta   90.00
_cell.angle_gamma   90.00
#
_symmetry.space_group_name_H-M   'P 1'
#
loop_
_entity.id
_entity.type
_entity.pdbx_description
1 polymer ?
#
loop_
_entity_poly.entity_id
_entity_poly.type
_entity_poly.pdbx_seq_one_letter_code
_entity_poly.pdbx_strand_id
1 'polypeptide(L)'
;MTQGRTSRSGFGWPLVLRPSPSLLVVAALLVASLVSALAVITTSHLTREQYGRLQQLEREQNQLQTEWGQLLLEESTWSSPARIERLAMERLEMRLPDVYEVEVIRP
;
A
#
# COMPACT_ATOMS: atom_id res chain seq x y z
N MET A 1 80.67 -8.38 -6.98
CA MET A 1 80.24 -7.29 -6.08
C MET A 1 79.87 -6.08 -6.93
N THR A 2 78.58 -5.86 -7.19
CA THR A 2 78.02 -4.52 -7.46
C THR A 2 76.56 -4.52 -7.00
N GLN A 3 76.38 -4.02 -5.78
CA GLN A 3 75.16 -3.52 -5.16
C GLN A 3 74.48 -2.54 -6.14
N GLY A 4 73.19 -2.55 -6.42
CA GLY A 4 72.06 -2.67 -5.51
C GLY A 4 71.60 -1.27 -5.08
N ARG A 5 70.66 -0.64 -5.80
CA ARG A 5 69.63 0.19 -5.17
C ARG A 5 68.54 0.66 -6.13
N THR A 6 67.32 0.34 -5.69
CA THR A 6 66.03 0.88 -6.04
C THR A 6 65.97 2.41 -5.90
N SER A 7 65.10 3.08 -6.67
CA SER A 7 64.26 4.12 -6.09
C SER A 7 62.97 4.31 -6.87
N ARG A 8 61.87 3.94 -6.22
CA ARG A 8 60.52 4.40 -6.51
C ARG A 8 60.51 5.93 -6.50
N SER A 9 59.97 6.53 -7.56
CA SER A 9 59.35 7.86 -7.50
C SER A 9 58.07 7.68 -8.32
N GLY A 10 56.88 7.80 -7.77
CA GLY A 10 56.40 8.64 -6.69
C GLY A 10 55.08 9.13 -7.27
N PHE A 11 53.99 8.45 -6.95
CA PHE A 11 52.63 8.84 -7.32
C PHE A 11 52.38 10.19 -6.64
N GLY A 12 52.84 11.25 -7.30
CA GLY A 12 52.79 12.61 -6.80
C GLY A 12 51.37 13.09 -7.00
N TRP A 13 50.57 13.00 -5.95
CA TRP A 13 49.41 13.86 -5.82
C TRP A 13 49.91 15.29 -5.60
N PRO A 14 49.71 16.23 -6.54
CA PRO A 14 49.88 17.63 -6.23
C PRO A 14 48.59 18.07 -5.54
N LEU A 15 48.40 17.72 -4.26
CA LEU A 15 47.51 18.44 -3.34
C LEU A 15 48.13 19.81 -3.06
N VAL A 16 48.32 20.60 -4.11
CA VAL A 16 48.62 22.01 -3.96
C VAL A 16 47.26 22.63 -3.69
N LEU A 17 46.90 22.77 -2.41
CA LEU A 17 45.79 23.62 -1.97
C LEU A 17 46.17 25.07 -2.28
N ARG A 18 46.19 25.44 -3.56
CA ARG A 18 46.04 26.84 -3.96
C ARG A 18 44.55 27.11 -3.78
N PRO A 19 44.13 28.10 -2.97
CA PRO A 19 42.73 28.44 -2.83
C PRO A 19 42.24 29.04 -4.17
N SER A 20 41.87 28.18 -5.10
CA SER A 20 41.17 28.55 -6.32
C SER A 20 39.66 28.49 -6.04
N PRO A 21 38.86 29.41 -6.62
CA PRO A 21 37.41 29.41 -6.43
C PRO A 21 36.76 28.08 -6.86
N SER A 22 37.39 27.34 -7.76
CA SER A 22 36.95 26.01 -8.18
C SER A 22 36.94 24.97 -7.05
N LEU A 23 37.88 25.02 -6.09
CA LEU A 23 37.89 24.07 -4.97
C LEU A 23 36.72 24.30 -4.02
N LEU A 24 36.33 25.57 -3.81
CA LEU A 24 35.14 25.90 -3.01
C LEU A 24 33.87 25.38 -3.66
N VAL A 25 33.75 25.51 -4.99
CA VAL A 25 32.60 24.97 -5.75
C VAL A 25 32.55 23.44 -5.65
N VAL A 26 33.69 22.76 -5.81
CA VAL A 26 33.75 21.28 -5.67
C VAL A 26 33.40 20.85 -4.25
N ALA A 27 33.92 21.53 -3.23
CA ALA A 27 33.58 21.24 -1.83
C ALA A 27 32.08 21.45 -1.56
N ALA A 28 31.50 22.54 -2.06
CA ALA A 28 30.06 22.80 -1.93
C ALA A 28 29.21 21.72 -2.62
N LEU A 29 29.60 21.28 -3.82
CA LEU A 29 28.93 20.18 -4.53
C LEU A 29 29.01 18.86 -3.76
N LEU A 30 30.17 18.54 -3.17
CA LEU A 30 30.32 17.34 -2.34
C LEU A 30 29.41 17.39 -1.11
N VAL A 31 29.36 18.53 -0.42
CA VAL A 31 28.47 18.73 0.73
C VAL A 31 27.00 18.62 0.30
N ALA A 32 26.60 19.26 -0.81
CA ALA A 32 25.25 19.17 -1.34
C ALA A 32 24.86 17.74 -1.70
N SER A 33 25.78 16.96 -2.30
CA SER A 33 25.58 15.54 -2.60
C SER A 33 25.39 14.70 -1.34
N LEU A 34 26.22 14.91 -0.32
CA LEU A 34 26.09 14.26 1.00
C LEU A 34 24.75 14.56 1.65
N VAL A 35 24.33 15.83 1.66
CA VAL A 35 23.02 16.25 2.19
C VAL A 35 21.89 15.61 1.41
N SER A 36 21.96 15.56 0.08
CA SER A 36 20.97 14.89 -0.77
C SER A 36 20.87 13.40 -0.44
N ALA A 37 22.01 12.70 -0.31
CA ALA A 37 22.03 11.29 0.06
C ALA A 37 21.35 11.03 1.41
N LEU A 38 21.67 11.84 2.43
CA LEU A 38 21.03 11.73 3.74
C LEU A 38 19.52 12.01 3.66
N ALA A 39 19.12 13.05 2.94
CA ALA A 39 17.71 13.41 2.76
C ALA A 39 16.90 12.29 2.08
N VAL A 40 17.47 11.63 1.08
CA VAL A 40 16.84 10.48 0.41
C VAL A 40 16.67 9.30 1.39
N ILE A 41 17.70 9.01 2.19
CA ILE A 41 17.65 7.93 3.19
C ILE A 41 16.56 8.21 4.22
N THR A 42 16.53 9.42 4.79
CA THR A 42 15.51 9.79 5.79
C THR A 42 14.11 9.74 5.21
N THR A 43 13.94 10.20 3.97
CA THR A 43 12.64 10.13 3.28
C THR A 43 12.21 8.68 3.10
N SER A 44 13.11 7.78 2.68
CA SER A 44 12.80 6.36 2.53
C SER A 44 12.37 5.72 3.85
N HIS A 45 13.04 6.05 4.96
CA HIS A 45 12.66 5.57 6.28
C HIS A 45 11.27 6.04 6.71
N LEU A 46 10.98 7.34 6.56
CA LEU A 46 9.67 7.90 6.88
C LEU A 46 8.56 7.30 6.01
N THR A 47 8.84 7.11 4.71
CA THR A 47 7.89 6.47 3.79
C THR A 47 7.56 5.06 4.26
N ARG A 48 8.55 4.25 4.67
CA ARG A 48 8.32 2.88 5.17
C ARG A 48 7.44 2.86 6.41
N GLU A 49 7.66 3.80 7.34
CA GLU A 49 6.86 3.89 8.57
C GLU A 49 5.41 4.29 8.27
N GLN A 50 5.22 5.32 7.45
CA GLN A 50 3.89 5.79 7.05
C GLN A 50 3.12 4.71 6.26
N TYR A 51 3.79 4.00 5.35
CA TYR A 51 3.21 2.86 4.64
C TYR A 51 2.85 1.71 5.59
N GLY A 52 3.67 1.44 6.61
CA GLY A 52 3.35 0.44 7.62
C GLY A 52 2.03 0.74 8.34
N ARG A 53 1.83 2.01 8.72
CA ARG A 53 0.59 2.46 9.37
C ARG A 53 -0.62 2.38 8.42
N LEU A 54 -0.45 2.77 7.16
CA LEU A 54 -1.49 2.65 6.14
C LEU A 54 -1.92 1.19 5.98
N GLN A 55 -0.95 0.28 5.80
CA GLN A 55 -1.22 -1.15 5.66
C GLN A 55 -1.94 -1.74 6.87
N GLN A 56 -1.66 -1.25 8.09
CA GLN A 56 -2.37 -1.71 9.28
C GLN A 56 -3.85 -1.33 9.24
N LEU A 57 -4.16 -0.08 8.90
CA LEU A 57 -5.54 0.39 8.78
C LEU A 57 -6.30 -0.32 7.65
N GLU A 58 -5.65 -0.55 6.51
CA GLU A 58 -6.24 -1.32 5.40
C GLU A 58 -6.55 -2.77 5.81
N ARG A 59 -5.67 -3.40 6.61
CA ARG A 59 -5.93 -4.76 7.13
C ARG A 59 -7.14 -4.78 8.05
N GLU A 60 -7.26 -3.80 8.94
CA GLU A 60 -8.40 -3.68 9.85
C GLU A 60 -9.71 -3.46 9.08
N GLN A 61 -9.71 -2.58 8.08
CA GLN A 61 -10.85 -2.39 7.19
C GLN A 61 -11.24 -3.69 6.48
N ASN A 62 -10.27 -4.40 5.89
CA ASN A 62 -10.52 -5.66 5.19
C ASN A 62 -11.09 -6.74 6.12
N GLN A 63 -10.61 -6.82 7.36
CA GLN A 63 -11.15 -7.72 8.36
C GLN A 63 -12.62 -7.39 8.65
N LEU A 64 -12.93 -6.13 8.96
CA LEU A 64 -14.30 -5.69 9.24
C LEU A 64 -15.23 -5.94 8.04
N GLN A 65 -14.75 -5.72 6.81
CA GLN A 65 -15.54 -5.99 5.62
C GLN A 65 -15.80 -7.49 5.41
N THR A 66 -14.85 -8.34 5.80
CA THR A 66 -15.03 -9.79 5.77
C THR A 66 -16.08 -10.23 6.79
N GLU A 67 -15.99 -9.73 8.03
CA GLU A 67 -16.98 -10.00 9.08
C GLU A 67 -18.37 -9.50 8.67
N TRP A 68 -18.45 -8.28 8.12
CA TRP A 68 -19.70 -7.75 7.57
C TRP A 68 -20.27 -8.62 6.47
N GLY A 69 -19.43 -9.13 5.56
CA GLY A 69 -19.85 -10.05 4.51
C GLY A 69 -20.39 -11.37 5.07
N GLN A 70 -19.78 -11.90 6.13
CA GLN A 70 -20.28 -13.10 6.82
C GLN A 70 -21.63 -12.85 7.48
N LEU A 71 -21.77 -11.73 8.20
CA LEU A 71 -23.04 -11.33 8.81
C LEU A 71 -24.15 -11.13 7.77
N LEU A 72 -23.83 -10.55 6.61
CA LEU A 72 -24.78 -10.37 5.54
C LEU A 72 -25.23 -11.70 4.93
N LEU A 73 -24.32 -12.68 4.83
CA LEU A 73 -24.66 -14.03 4.39
C LEU A 73 -25.52 -14.76 5.43
N GLU A 74 -25.22 -14.60 6.72
CA GLU A 74 -26.07 -15.07 7.81
C GLU A 74 -27.46 -14.43 7.71
N GLU A 75 -27.55 -13.11 7.57
CA GLU A 75 -28.83 -12.42 7.48
C GLU A 75 -29.61 -12.79 6.20
N SER A 76 -28.94 -12.95 5.06
CA SER A 76 -29.58 -13.43 3.83
C SER A 76 -30.15 -14.85 3.97
N THR A 77 -29.54 -15.68 4.82
CA THR A 77 -30.04 -17.01 5.16
C THR A 77 -31.28 -16.94 6.08
N TRP A 78 -31.45 -15.85 6.83
CA TRP A 78 -32.56 -15.65 7.77
C TRP A 78 -33.66 -14.70 7.24
N SER A 79 -33.40 -13.91 6.20
CA SER A 79 -34.22 -12.72 5.88
C SER A 79 -35.20 -12.80 4.69
N SER A 80 -35.15 -13.71 3.72
CA SER A 80 -36.06 -13.56 2.56
C SER A 80 -36.13 -14.84 1.72
N PRO A 81 -37.21 -15.67 1.73
CA PRO A 81 -38.63 -15.31 1.68
C PRO A 81 -39.54 -16.09 2.66
N ALA A 82 -39.02 -17.07 3.40
CA ALA A 82 -39.83 -18.07 4.10
C ALA A 82 -40.70 -17.49 5.21
N ARG A 83 -40.28 -16.39 5.86
CA ARG A 83 -41.05 -15.74 6.92
C ARG A 83 -42.22 -14.92 6.39
N ILE A 84 -42.04 -14.24 5.26
CA ILE A 84 -43.14 -13.51 4.59
C ILE A 84 -44.13 -14.52 3.99
N GLU A 85 -43.63 -15.60 3.40
CA GLU A 85 -44.44 -16.69 2.84
C GLU A 85 -45.26 -17.41 3.92
N ARG A 86 -44.64 -17.73 5.06
CA ARG A 86 -45.35 -18.29 6.22
C ARG A 86 -46.40 -17.33 6.77
N LEU A 87 -46.07 -16.05 6.92
CA LEU A 87 -47.02 -15.07 7.44
C LEU A 87 -48.17 -14.84 6.45
N ALA A 88 -47.92 -14.87 5.14
CA ALA A 88 -48.94 -14.76 4.10
C ALA A 88 -49.84 -16.01 4.02
N MET A 89 -49.28 -17.21 4.18
CA MET A 89 -50.07 -18.44 4.30
C MET A 89 -50.90 -18.48 5.59
N GLU A 90 -50.29 -18.15 6.74
CA GLU A 90 -50.95 -18.29 8.06
C GLU A 90 -51.92 -17.13 8.38
N ARG A 91 -51.67 -15.91 7.93
CA ARG A 91 -52.52 -14.73 8.25
C ARG A 91 -53.46 -14.31 7.13
N LEU A 92 -53.12 -14.61 5.88
CA LEU A 92 -53.88 -14.18 4.70
C LEU A 92 -54.47 -15.36 3.91
N GLU A 93 -54.27 -16.61 4.37
CA GLU A 93 -54.71 -17.85 3.68
C GLU A 93 -54.30 -17.88 2.20
N MET A 94 -53.19 -17.22 1.84
CA MET A 94 -52.72 -17.18 0.46
C MET A 94 -52.19 -18.55 0.06
N ARG A 95 -52.82 -19.14 -0.96
CA ARG A 95 -52.39 -20.38 -1.64
C ARG A 95 -51.87 -20.03 -3.04
N LEU A 96 -50.87 -20.76 -3.52
CA LEU A 96 -50.38 -20.59 -4.89
C LEU A 96 -51.50 -20.96 -5.88
N PRO A 97 -51.96 -20.05 -6.76
CA PRO A 97 -53.04 -20.34 -7.69
C PRO A 97 -52.58 -21.36 -8.74
N ASP A 98 -53.48 -22.27 -9.12
CA ASP A 98 -53.22 -23.29 -10.14
C ASP A 98 -53.12 -22.61 -11.53
N VAL A 99 -52.47 -23.26 -12.50
CA VAL A 99 -52.17 -22.71 -13.84
C VAL A 99 -53.43 -22.24 -14.58
N TYR A 100 -54.59 -22.73 -14.16
CA TYR A 100 -55.92 -22.42 -14.71
C TYR A 100 -56.58 -21.16 -14.13
N GLU A 101 -55.99 -20.52 -13.11
CA GLU A 101 -56.56 -19.35 -12.39
C GLU A 101 -55.86 -18.03 -12.76
N VAL A 102 -54.92 -18.05 -13.71
CA VAL A 102 -54.12 -16.87 -14.11
C VAL A 102 -54.80 -16.13 -15.26
N GLU A 103 -55.36 -14.95 -14.98
CA GLU A 103 -55.91 -14.05 -15.99
C GLU A 103 -54.92 -12.89 -16.30
N VAL A 104 -54.47 -12.81 -17.56
CA VAL A 104 -53.51 -11.79 -18.00
C VAL A 104 -54.28 -10.55 -18.48
N ILE A 105 -54.31 -9.51 -17.65
CA ILE A 105 -54.86 -8.21 -18.03
C ILE A 105 -53.82 -7.48 -18.88
N ARG A 106 -54.14 -7.26 -20.16
CA ARG A 106 -53.35 -6.39 -21.05
C ARG A 106 -53.73 -4.93 -20.81
N PRO A 107 -52.74 -4.00 -20.83
CA PRO A 107 -52.98 -2.57 -20.57
C PRO A 107 -53.88 -1.91 -21.60
#